data_AF-A0A556MWX1-F1
#
_entry.id   AF-A0A556MWX1-F1
#
_cell.length_a   1.000
_cell.length_b   1.000
_cell.length_c   1.000
_cell.angle_alpha   90.00
_cell.angle_beta   90.00
_cell.angle_gamma   90.00
#
_symmetry.space_group_name_H-M   'P 1'
#
loop_
_entity.id
_entity.type
_entity.pdbx_description
1 polymer ?
#
loop_
_entity_poly.entity_id
_entity_poly.type
_entity_poly.pdbx_seq_one_letter_code
_entity_poly.pdbx_strand_id
1 'polypeptide(L)'
;MIPEEHIPEETGNHITLELGISQEGNIKVHSQIINDLSSGIYSSPASCVKELINNSYDADATLVTIRLKPIEDTITIIDNGSGMNALDFDNNFAWISKSNKRNDGELSKKLNRPLIGKIGIGFIAVNELCEELEITSSKAGEAIRFTANINFKNYYDQDVSTSDGIIKAAYTLVNDEEDAEEHYTIIRLLGLRDSVKVILDDRQYLAELNRSKNKNFDLSHFKSMKHLLDYHVAKRLKSFSEDNAYLQFVIDLASYIPVEYIDGGPCEGKNDQLIDNLIELHKSLHFKVDLDGMYLKKPIYHYYKQLSAVESFEDSITVGENIIKFKGYFYVQHGLLTPRELNGVAIRVRNIPIAEQYGFDPTFMRYPNYMDQLFRNWVSGEIYVEKGLEDAMNIDRKSFRVTHAHYLALQDFVHRFLKTTVFKIANQNIYEVARDVREEATTKATNESQKKILNTDLVKYVPKQQPKKDEKKVTPREVSPIRIVENTATRTTVEVDETAAKQFKKKDWEVLENVFLIFETAYNECNGDPELLKKLFYEKINSWKDIK
;
A
#
# COMPACT_ATOMS: atom_id res chain seq x y z
N MET A 1 43.03 -23.85 -38.24
CA MET A 1 43.52 -23.75 -36.86
C MET A 1 43.51 -22.28 -36.50
N ILE A 2 42.45 -21.84 -35.83
CA ILE A 2 42.39 -20.53 -35.21
C ILE A 2 43.21 -20.68 -33.92
N PRO A 3 44.15 -19.76 -33.61
CA PRO A 3 44.96 -19.87 -32.40
C PRO A 3 44.03 -19.85 -31.19
N GLU A 4 44.26 -20.76 -30.23
CA GLU A 4 43.65 -20.66 -28.91
C GLU A 4 44.08 -19.32 -28.31
N GLU A 5 43.15 -18.37 -28.25
CA GLU A 5 43.32 -17.17 -27.43
C GLU A 5 43.48 -17.63 -25.99
N HIS A 6 44.69 -17.41 -25.48
CA HIS A 6 45.02 -17.58 -24.07
C HIS A 6 44.11 -16.63 -23.28
N ILE A 7 43.03 -17.17 -22.70
CA ILE A 7 42.22 -16.46 -21.72
C ILE A 7 43.18 -16.13 -20.57
N PRO A 8 43.42 -14.85 -20.24
CA PRO A 8 44.28 -14.51 -19.11
C PRO A 8 43.74 -15.18 -17.86
N GLU A 9 44.59 -15.83 -17.06
CA GLU A 9 44.21 -16.32 -15.73
C GLU A 9 43.62 -15.14 -14.93
N GLU A 10 42.31 -15.18 -14.68
CA GLU A 10 41.60 -14.16 -13.90
C GLU A 10 42.26 -14.05 -12.52
N THR A 11 42.66 -12.84 -12.13
CA THR A 11 43.18 -12.57 -10.79
C THR A 11 42.04 -12.60 -9.76
N GLY A 12 41.61 -13.81 -9.41
CA GLY A 12 40.70 -14.07 -8.30
C GLY A 12 41.29 -13.55 -6.99
N ASN A 13 40.44 -13.20 -6.01
CA ASN A 13 40.95 -12.99 -4.67
C ASN A 13 41.49 -14.38 -4.23
N HIS A 14 42.76 -14.48 -3.80
CA HIS A 14 43.39 -15.77 -3.48
C HIS A 14 42.90 -16.31 -2.12
N ILE A 15 41.59 -16.49 -1.97
CA ILE A 15 40.93 -16.91 -0.73
C ILE A 15 41.03 -18.43 -0.58
N THR A 16 41.32 -18.88 0.64
CA THR A 16 41.42 -20.28 1.05
C THR A 16 40.53 -20.54 2.27
N LEU A 17 40.36 -21.83 2.61
CA LEU A 17 39.64 -22.28 3.80
C LEU A 17 40.58 -22.50 5.01
N GLU A 18 41.80 -21.96 4.98
CA GLU A 18 42.75 -22.10 6.10
C GLU A 18 42.27 -21.33 7.34
N LEU A 19 42.35 -21.98 8.50
CA LEU A 19 41.87 -21.46 9.78
C LEU A 19 42.85 -20.47 10.41
N GLY A 20 42.30 -19.43 11.04
CA GLY A 20 43.05 -18.43 11.83
C GLY A 20 43.96 -17.49 11.03
N ILE A 21 43.99 -17.61 9.70
CA ILE A 21 44.78 -16.75 8.82
C ILE A 21 43.89 -15.63 8.28
N SER A 22 44.35 -14.39 8.47
CA SER A 22 43.71 -13.22 7.87
C SER A 22 44.05 -13.13 6.38
N GLN A 23 43.02 -12.96 5.57
CA GLN A 23 43.07 -12.93 4.11
C GLN A 23 42.41 -11.64 3.62
N GLU A 24 42.85 -11.12 2.48
CA GLU A 24 42.31 -9.90 1.90
C GLU A 24 41.75 -10.16 0.51
N GLY A 25 40.68 -9.44 0.17
CA GLY A 25 40.11 -9.46 -1.16
C GLY A 25 39.35 -8.18 -1.48
N ASN A 26 38.89 -8.10 -2.72
CA ASN A 26 38.18 -6.94 -3.24
C ASN A 26 36.76 -7.30 -3.66
N ILE A 27 35.82 -6.42 -3.37
CA ILE A 27 34.47 -6.43 -3.94
C ILE A 27 34.54 -5.83 -5.34
N LYS A 28 34.20 -6.63 -6.36
CA LYS A 28 34.28 -6.26 -7.77
C LYS A 28 32.89 -6.14 -8.39
N VAL A 29 32.68 -5.13 -9.21
CA VAL A 29 31.43 -4.89 -9.96
C VAL A 29 31.70 -4.84 -11.45
N HIS A 30 30.92 -5.56 -12.25
CA HIS A 30 30.99 -5.41 -13.71
C HIS A 30 30.59 -3.99 -14.15
N SER A 31 31.39 -3.42 -15.06
CA SER A 31 31.24 -2.04 -15.56
C SER A 31 29.85 -1.71 -16.12
N GLN A 32 29.15 -2.72 -16.65
CA GLN A 32 27.81 -2.57 -17.23
C GLN A 32 26.71 -2.26 -16.19
N ILE A 33 26.88 -2.68 -14.93
CA ILE A 33 25.91 -2.47 -13.84
C ILE A 33 26.06 -1.08 -13.20
N ILE A 34 27.18 -0.41 -13.40
CA ILE A 34 27.56 0.80 -12.63
C ILE A 34 26.77 2.03 -13.07
N ASN A 35 26.43 2.11 -14.36
CA ASN A 35 25.54 3.15 -14.87
C ASN A 35 24.13 3.03 -14.27
N ASP A 36 23.70 1.80 -13.96
CA ASP A 36 22.43 1.59 -13.27
C ASP A 36 22.56 1.89 -11.78
N LEU A 37 23.66 1.45 -11.14
CA LEU A 37 23.92 1.59 -9.69
C LEU A 37 24.09 3.06 -9.23
N SER A 38 24.69 3.90 -10.07
CA SER A 38 24.96 5.33 -9.81
C SER A 38 23.72 6.24 -9.85
N SER A 39 22.56 5.70 -10.23
CA SER A 39 21.30 6.46 -10.38
C SER A 39 20.46 6.60 -9.09
N GLY A 40 20.97 6.13 -7.94
CA GLY A 40 20.19 6.14 -6.69
C GLY A 40 19.16 5.00 -6.64
N ILE A 41 19.58 3.78 -7.02
CA ILE A 41 18.73 2.57 -7.08
C ILE A 41 17.94 2.34 -5.80
N TYR A 42 18.40 2.77 -4.63
CA TYR A 42 17.72 2.54 -3.36
C TYR A 42 17.26 3.85 -2.74
N SER A 43 15.93 4.03 -2.68
CA SER A 43 15.28 5.28 -2.26
C SER A 43 14.86 5.29 -0.79
N SER A 44 14.91 4.14 -0.10
CA SER A 44 14.55 4.01 1.31
C SER A 44 15.40 2.95 2.03
N PRO A 45 15.64 3.08 3.35
CA PRO A 45 16.33 2.05 4.13
C PRO A 45 15.64 0.68 4.07
N ALA A 46 14.30 0.66 3.99
CA ALA A 46 13.53 -0.55 3.82
C ALA A 46 13.88 -1.26 2.51
N SER A 47 14.10 -0.49 1.42
CA SER A 47 14.51 -1.06 0.14
C SER A 47 15.93 -1.63 0.13
N CYS A 48 16.82 -1.23 1.03
CA CYS A 48 18.14 -1.86 1.17
C CYS A 48 18.05 -3.10 2.05
N VAL A 49 17.37 -3.00 3.20
CA VAL A 49 17.18 -4.13 4.12
C VAL A 49 16.40 -5.28 3.47
N LYS A 50 15.41 -4.99 2.60
CA LYS A 50 14.66 -6.03 1.87
C LYS A 50 15.57 -6.92 1.02
N GLU A 51 16.65 -6.38 0.45
CA GLU A 51 17.54 -7.14 -0.43
C GLU A 51 18.29 -8.22 0.37
N LEU A 52 18.69 -7.90 1.60
CA LEU A 52 19.30 -8.86 2.52
C LEU A 52 18.30 -9.94 2.94
N ILE A 53 17.05 -9.56 3.26
CA ILE A 53 15.98 -10.51 3.62
C ILE A 53 15.65 -11.44 2.43
N ASN A 54 15.58 -10.90 1.21
CA ASN A 54 15.31 -11.69 0.01
C ASN A 54 16.46 -12.65 -0.31
N ASN A 55 17.71 -12.27 0.02
CA ASN A 55 18.85 -13.20 -0.08
C ASN A 55 18.72 -14.35 0.93
N SER A 56 18.29 -14.09 2.16
CA SER A 56 18.00 -15.14 3.13
C SER A 56 16.87 -16.07 2.66
N TYR A 57 15.82 -15.51 2.03
CA TYR A 57 14.74 -16.30 1.43
C TYR A 57 15.26 -17.24 0.31
N ASP A 58 16.09 -16.71 -0.59
CA ASP A 58 16.73 -17.49 -1.67
C ASP A 58 17.64 -18.61 -1.12
N ALA A 59 18.25 -18.38 0.06
CA ALA A 59 19.08 -19.34 0.78
C ALA A 59 18.27 -20.36 1.61
N ASP A 60 16.97 -20.53 1.32
CA ASP A 60 16.07 -21.46 2.02
C ASP A 60 15.93 -21.19 3.53
N ALA A 61 16.19 -19.98 4.01
CA ALA A 61 15.94 -19.64 5.43
C ALA A 61 14.47 -19.78 5.79
N THR A 62 14.16 -20.21 7.00
CA THR A 62 12.78 -20.23 7.53
C THR A 62 12.51 -19.07 8.48
N LEU A 63 13.56 -18.50 9.06
CA LEU A 63 13.52 -17.37 9.96
C LEU A 63 14.64 -16.38 9.63
N VAL A 64 14.27 -15.11 9.51
CA VAL A 64 15.19 -13.98 9.54
C VAL A 64 14.90 -13.16 10.78
N THR A 65 15.94 -12.83 11.55
CA THR A 65 15.88 -12.03 12.76
C THR A 65 16.60 -10.73 12.53
N ILE A 66 15.91 -9.61 12.69
CA ILE A 66 16.43 -8.26 12.51
C ILE A 66 16.42 -7.56 13.86
N ARG A 67 17.56 -7.01 14.24
CA ARG A 67 17.74 -6.23 15.46
C ARG A 67 18.26 -4.85 15.12
N LEU A 68 17.45 -3.83 15.41
CA LEU A 68 17.80 -2.44 15.19
C LEU A 68 18.36 -1.86 16.49
N LYS A 69 19.63 -1.48 16.46
CA LYS A 69 20.31 -0.89 17.60
C LYS A 69 20.93 0.46 17.20
N PRO A 70 20.11 1.47 16.91
CA PRO A 70 20.59 2.78 16.45
C PRO A 70 21.49 3.47 17.46
N ILE A 71 21.30 3.25 18.77
CA ILE A 71 22.20 3.78 19.83
C ILE A 71 23.61 3.17 19.73
N GLU A 72 23.69 1.90 19.31
CA GLU A 72 24.96 1.21 19.08
C GLU A 72 25.46 1.43 17.64
N ASP A 73 24.79 2.28 16.84
CA ASP A 73 25.05 2.49 15.42
C ASP A 73 25.09 1.18 14.61
N THR A 74 24.18 0.23 14.93
CA THR A 74 24.12 -1.06 14.25
C THR A 74 22.74 -1.54 13.84
N ILE A 75 22.70 -2.28 12.72
CA ILE A 75 21.60 -3.16 12.34
C ILE A 75 22.18 -4.57 12.20
N THR A 76 21.57 -5.55 12.85
CA THR A 76 21.98 -6.96 12.74
C THR A 76 20.87 -7.77 12.09
N ILE A 77 21.20 -8.54 11.06
CA ILE A 77 20.29 -9.43 10.34
C ILE A 77 20.87 -10.84 10.43
N ILE A 78 20.09 -11.78 10.95
CA ILE A 78 20.50 -13.17 11.16
C ILE A 78 19.51 -14.06 10.45
N ASP A 79 19.98 -14.97 9.59
CA ASP A 79 19.15 -16.00 9.00
C ASP A 79 19.67 -17.41 9.30
N ASN A 80 18.73 -18.37 9.29
CA ASN A 80 19.01 -19.80 9.41
C ASN A 80 18.98 -20.51 8.05
N GLY A 81 19.41 -19.81 6.98
CA GLY A 81 19.50 -20.35 5.64
C GLY A 81 20.66 -21.32 5.47
N SER A 82 20.94 -21.70 4.22
CA SER A 82 22.03 -22.64 3.90
C SER A 82 23.43 -22.16 4.31
N GLY A 83 23.58 -20.85 4.51
CA GLY A 83 24.86 -20.19 4.69
C GLY A 83 25.80 -20.38 3.50
N MET A 84 27.05 -19.97 3.69
CA MET A 84 28.11 -20.03 2.69
C MET A 84 29.47 -20.15 3.37
N ASN A 85 30.46 -20.76 2.71
CA ASN A 85 31.85 -20.75 3.16
C ASN A 85 32.63 -19.56 2.55
N ALA A 86 33.90 -19.38 2.90
CA ALA A 86 34.71 -18.26 2.40
C ALA A 86 34.90 -18.27 0.87
N LEU A 87 34.97 -19.46 0.25
CA LEU A 87 35.07 -19.59 -1.20
C LEU A 87 33.76 -19.23 -1.89
N ASP A 88 32.63 -19.65 -1.33
CA ASP A 88 31.29 -19.29 -1.82
C ASP A 88 31.07 -17.78 -1.71
N PHE A 89 31.50 -17.18 -0.61
CA PHE A 89 31.49 -15.73 -0.40
C PHE A 89 32.33 -15.01 -1.47
N ASP A 90 33.58 -15.41 -1.66
CA ASP A 90 34.44 -14.76 -2.65
C ASP A 90 33.89 -14.89 -4.09
N ASN A 91 33.52 -16.11 -4.49
CA ASN A 91 33.12 -16.38 -5.87
C ASN A 91 31.73 -15.83 -6.22
N ASN A 92 30.80 -15.80 -5.27
CA ASN A 92 29.39 -15.48 -5.55
C ASN A 92 28.91 -14.17 -4.93
N PHE A 93 29.47 -13.77 -3.80
CA PHE A 93 29.04 -12.58 -3.07
C PHE A 93 29.95 -11.37 -3.35
N ALA A 94 31.26 -11.56 -3.35
CA ALA A 94 32.23 -10.49 -3.61
C ALA A 94 32.26 -10.03 -5.07
N TRP A 95 31.71 -10.84 -5.98
CA TRP A 95 31.61 -10.53 -7.41
C TRP A 95 30.18 -10.21 -7.83
N ILE A 96 29.88 -8.91 -7.93
CA ILE A 96 28.58 -8.43 -8.39
C ILE A 96 28.43 -8.67 -9.90
N SER A 97 27.32 -9.33 -10.28
CA SER A 97 26.94 -9.80 -11.63
C SER A 97 27.33 -11.23 -12.02
N LYS A 98 28.24 -11.91 -11.31
CA LYS A 98 28.59 -13.31 -11.64
C LYS A 98 27.53 -14.29 -11.12
N SER A 99 26.84 -13.92 -10.03
CA SER A 99 25.78 -14.76 -9.44
C SER A 99 24.50 -14.71 -10.28
N ASN A 100 24.44 -15.45 -11.38
CA ASN A 100 23.15 -15.88 -11.90
C ASN A 100 22.63 -16.98 -10.96
N LYS A 101 22.01 -16.56 -9.85
CA LYS A 101 21.40 -17.47 -8.85
C LYS A 101 20.43 -18.49 -9.48
N ARG A 102 19.97 -18.20 -10.70
CA ARG A 102 18.99 -18.99 -11.46
C ARG A 102 19.57 -19.85 -12.57
N ASN A 103 20.90 -19.87 -12.78
CA ASN A 103 21.50 -20.82 -13.73
C ASN A 103 21.25 -22.27 -13.30
N ASP A 104 21.19 -22.52 -11.99
CA ASP A 104 20.92 -23.84 -11.39
C ASP A 104 19.42 -24.17 -11.31
N GLY A 105 18.53 -23.25 -11.73
CA GLY A 105 17.08 -23.41 -11.70
C GLY A 105 16.31 -22.20 -11.17
N GLU A 106 15.00 -22.22 -11.34
CA GLU A 106 14.09 -21.13 -10.93
C GLU A 106 13.57 -21.27 -9.48
N LEU A 107 13.92 -22.37 -8.81
CA LEU A 107 13.47 -22.73 -7.47
C LEU A 107 14.65 -22.95 -6.52
N SER A 108 14.44 -22.65 -5.24
CA SER A 108 15.41 -22.92 -4.18
C SER A 108 15.60 -24.43 -3.93
N LYS A 109 16.78 -24.83 -3.47
CA LYS A 109 17.22 -26.23 -3.46
C LYS A 109 16.49 -27.08 -2.43
N LYS A 110 16.18 -26.53 -1.24
CA LYS A 110 15.57 -27.27 -0.13
C LYS A 110 14.06 -27.13 -0.08
N LEU A 111 13.54 -25.91 -0.19
CA LEU A 111 12.11 -25.63 0.02
C LEU A 111 11.33 -25.42 -1.30
N ASN A 112 11.99 -25.54 -2.46
CA ASN A 112 11.38 -25.39 -3.78
C ASN A 112 10.61 -24.07 -3.97
N ARG A 113 11.13 -23.00 -3.36
CA ARG A 113 10.53 -21.66 -3.42
C ARG A 113 10.96 -20.95 -4.71
N PRO A 114 10.09 -20.15 -5.35
CA PRO A 114 10.50 -19.32 -6.48
C PRO A 114 11.61 -18.35 -6.08
N LEU A 115 12.79 -18.45 -6.70
CA LEU A 115 13.91 -17.56 -6.39
C LEU A 115 13.59 -16.11 -6.74
N ILE A 116 13.88 -15.20 -5.81
CA ILE A 116 13.66 -13.76 -5.97
C ILE A 116 14.85 -13.17 -6.71
N GLY A 117 16.07 -13.39 -6.24
CA GLY A 117 17.30 -12.83 -6.80
C GLY A 117 17.59 -13.30 -8.24
N LYS A 118 18.21 -12.42 -9.04
CA LYS A 118 18.65 -12.74 -10.42
C LYS A 118 20.12 -12.39 -10.67
N ILE A 119 20.55 -11.18 -10.30
CA ILE A 119 21.85 -10.59 -10.73
C ILE A 119 22.84 -10.35 -9.57
N GLY A 120 22.39 -10.39 -8.31
CA GLY A 120 23.29 -10.26 -7.14
C GLY A 120 23.75 -8.83 -6.79
N ILE A 121 22.98 -7.81 -7.17
CA ILE A 121 23.32 -6.39 -6.91
C ILE A 121 22.87 -5.87 -5.53
N GLY A 122 22.00 -6.62 -4.84
CA GLY A 122 21.30 -6.15 -3.64
C GLY A 122 22.21 -5.84 -2.45
N PHE A 123 23.44 -6.36 -2.46
CA PHE A 123 24.41 -6.11 -1.40
C PHE A 123 25.00 -4.69 -1.43
N ILE A 124 25.25 -4.13 -2.62
CA ILE A 124 25.84 -2.78 -2.70
C ILE A 124 24.87 -1.72 -2.17
N ALA A 125 23.56 -2.02 -2.17
CA ALA A 125 22.53 -1.21 -1.51
C ALA A 125 22.88 -0.86 -0.06
N VAL A 126 23.62 -1.73 0.62
CA VAL A 126 23.94 -1.60 2.03
C VAL A 126 24.98 -0.51 2.29
N ASN A 127 25.79 -0.14 1.29
CA ASN A 127 26.70 1.01 1.39
C ASN A 127 25.94 2.33 1.64
N GLU A 128 24.70 2.43 1.16
CA GLU A 128 23.83 3.57 1.44
C GLU A 128 23.32 3.60 2.90
N LEU A 129 23.52 2.52 3.67
CA LEU A 129 23.04 2.42 5.04
C LEU A 129 24.13 2.57 6.09
N CYS A 130 25.34 2.09 5.82
CA CYS A 130 26.40 1.99 6.82
C CYS A 130 27.79 2.21 6.22
N GLU A 131 28.76 2.45 7.10
CA GLU A 131 30.17 2.65 6.73
C GLU A 131 30.93 1.34 6.56
N GLU A 132 30.58 0.35 7.37
CA GLU A 132 31.26 -0.94 7.44
C GLU A 132 30.23 -2.06 7.51
N LEU A 133 30.57 -3.20 6.93
CA LEU A 133 29.75 -4.40 7.00
C LEU A 133 30.56 -5.60 7.45
N GLU A 134 30.07 -6.26 8.49
CA GLU A 134 30.58 -7.54 8.94
C GLU A 134 29.62 -8.65 8.52
N ILE A 135 30.15 -9.70 7.90
CA ILE A 135 29.41 -10.89 7.50
C ILE A 135 30.05 -12.10 8.14
N THR A 136 29.27 -12.87 8.88
CA THR A 136 29.68 -14.18 9.40
C THR A 136 28.75 -15.24 8.85
N SER A 137 29.28 -16.35 8.33
CA SER A 137 28.45 -17.43 7.83
C SER A 137 29.10 -18.79 8.03
N SER A 138 28.26 -19.79 8.28
CA SER A 138 28.60 -21.21 8.34
C SER A 138 27.71 -21.97 7.38
N LYS A 139 28.24 -23.04 6.76
CA LYS A 139 27.56 -23.84 5.77
C LYS A 139 27.41 -25.28 6.24
N ALA A 140 26.18 -25.79 6.14
CA ALA A 140 25.86 -27.15 6.59
C ALA A 140 26.79 -28.19 5.92
N GLY A 141 27.37 -29.07 6.73
CA GLY A 141 28.33 -30.08 6.32
C GLY A 141 29.80 -29.63 6.33
N GLU A 142 30.09 -28.37 6.67
CA GLU A 142 31.44 -27.83 6.74
C GLU A 142 31.70 -27.29 8.15
N ALA A 143 32.72 -27.80 8.84
CA ALA A 143 33.09 -27.40 10.22
C ALA A 143 33.87 -26.08 10.29
N ILE A 144 33.51 -25.13 9.43
CA ILE A 144 34.22 -23.87 9.23
C ILE A 144 33.19 -22.77 9.06
N ARG A 145 33.37 -21.69 9.81
CA ARG A 145 32.74 -20.40 9.53
C ARG A 145 33.78 -19.40 9.04
N PHE A 146 33.35 -18.40 8.29
CA PHE A 146 34.18 -17.24 8.01
C PHE A 146 33.56 -15.98 8.63
N THR A 147 34.40 -14.99 8.92
CA THR A 147 33.99 -13.62 9.20
C THR A 147 34.71 -12.68 8.24
N ALA A 148 33.94 -11.95 7.43
CA ALA A 148 34.43 -10.94 6.49
C ALA A 148 34.03 -9.53 6.95
N ASN A 149 34.99 -8.63 7.01
CA ASN A 149 34.78 -7.20 7.29
C ASN A 149 35.02 -6.41 6.01
N ILE A 150 33.97 -5.76 5.50
CA ILE A 150 33.97 -4.98 4.27
C ILE A 150 33.93 -3.51 4.66
N ASN A 151 34.91 -2.73 4.22
CA ASN A 151 35.00 -1.31 4.52
C ASN A 151 34.69 -0.46 3.28
N PHE A 152 33.65 0.39 3.37
CA PHE A 152 33.24 1.23 2.25
C PHE A 152 33.88 2.63 2.25
N LYS A 153 34.56 3.05 3.34
CA LYS A 153 35.06 4.44 3.51
C LYS A 153 36.00 4.90 2.40
N ASN A 154 36.85 3.99 1.92
CA ASN A 154 37.94 4.35 0.99
C ASN A 154 37.53 4.35 -0.49
N TYR A 155 36.34 3.86 -0.82
CA TYR A 155 35.88 3.67 -2.21
C TYR A 155 34.70 4.58 -2.56
N TYR A 156 34.45 5.60 -1.73
CA TYR A 156 33.34 6.54 -1.88
C TYR A 156 33.54 7.54 -3.03
N ASP A 157 34.78 8.02 -3.20
CA ASP A 157 35.12 9.11 -4.13
C ASP A 157 35.93 8.66 -5.36
N GLN A 158 36.46 7.43 -5.38
CA GLN A 158 37.35 6.94 -6.44
C GLN A 158 37.04 5.49 -6.82
N ASP A 159 36.36 5.32 -7.95
CA ASP A 159 36.19 4.02 -8.58
C ASP A 159 37.52 3.54 -9.18
N VAL A 160 38.07 2.45 -8.65
CA VAL A 160 39.28 1.84 -9.20
C VAL A 160 38.85 0.91 -10.33
N SER A 161 38.97 1.41 -11.57
CA SER A 161 38.73 0.62 -12.78
C SER A 161 39.87 -0.40 -12.99
N THR A 162 39.51 -1.66 -13.18
CA THR A 162 40.41 -2.75 -13.57
C THR A 162 39.96 -3.34 -14.91
N SER A 163 40.76 -4.23 -15.52
CA SER A 163 40.37 -4.92 -16.77
C SER A 163 39.09 -5.75 -16.61
N ASP A 164 38.80 -6.21 -15.39
CA ASP A 164 37.77 -7.21 -15.12
C ASP A 164 36.56 -6.62 -14.36
N GLY A 165 36.55 -5.31 -14.09
CA GLY A 165 35.48 -4.62 -13.36
C GLY A 165 35.96 -3.40 -12.56
N ILE A 166 35.08 -2.84 -11.73
CA ILE A 166 35.41 -1.75 -10.80
C ILE A 166 35.44 -2.30 -9.37
N ILE A 167 36.51 -1.98 -8.64
CA ILE A 167 36.61 -2.31 -7.22
C ILE A 167 35.79 -1.28 -6.42
N LYS A 168 34.81 -1.77 -5.65
CA LYS A 168 33.90 -0.94 -4.83
C LYS A 168 34.14 -1.01 -3.34
N ALA A 169 34.87 -2.01 -2.87
CA ALA A 169 35.31 -2.12 -1.47
C ALA A 169 36.45 -3.13 -1.37
N ALA A 170 37.21 -3.04 -0.28
CA ALA A 170 38.10 -4.11 0.15
C ALA A 170 37.49 -4.82 1.36
N TYR A 171 37.86 -6.09 1.54
CA TYR A 171 37.47 -6.85 2.72
C TYR A 171 38.63 -7.64 3.29
N THR A 172 38.60 -7.81 4.61
CA THR A 172 39.45 -8.75 5.34
C THR A 172 38.60 -9.92 5.80
N LEU A 173 39.07 -11.15 5.62
CA LEU A 173 38.36 -12.38 5.98
C LEU A 173 39.24 -13.27 6.88
N VAL A 174 38.63 -13.91 7.86
CA VAL A 174 39.25 -14.96 8.69
C VAL A 174 38.30 -16.16 8.75
N ASN A 175 38.85 -17.38 8.69
CA ASN A 175 38.10 -18.61 8.94
C ASN A 175 38.35 -19.11 10.37
N ASP A 176 37.30 -19.57 11.04
CA ASP A 176 37.36 -20.17 12.37
C ASP A 176 36.65 -21.53 12.37
N GLU A 177 36.95 -22.35 13.38
CA GLU A 177 36.22 -23.60 13.62
C GLU A 177 34.74 -23.32 13.94
N GLU A 178 33.85 -24.17 13.44
CA GLU A 178 32.42 -24.17 13.74
C GLU A 178 31.89 -25.61 13.74
N ASP A 179 30.75 -25.85 14.35
CA ASP A 179 30.07 -27.14 14.23
C ASP A 179 29.61 -27.39 12.79
N ALA A 180 29.87 -28.57 12.24
CA ALA A 180 29.50 -28.94 10.87
C ALA A 180 27.98 -28.97 10.64
N GLU A 181 27.18 -29.11 11.71
CA GLU A 181 25.72 -29.07 11.61
C GLU A 181 25.17 -27.64 11.61
N GLU A 182 25.98 -26.64 11.99
CA GLU A 182 25.56 -25.24 12.04
C GLU A 182 25.53 -24.61 10.64
N HIS A 183 24.44 -23.92 10.35
CA HIS A 183 24.28 -23.19 9.10
C HIS A 183 23.49 -21.90 9.32
N TYR A 184 24.08 -20.79 8.90
CA TYR A 184 23.49 -19.46 9.12
C TYR A 184 24.24 -18.40 8.33
N THR A 185 23.62 -17.22 8.23
CA THR A 185 24.30 -15.99 7.83
C THR A 185 23.95 -14.89 8.83
N ILE A 186 24.96 -14.19 9.32
CA ILE A 186 24.84 -13.02 10.18
C ILE A 186 25.45 -11.85 9.41
N ILE A 187 24.66 -10.79 9.22
CA ILE A 187 25.09 -9.56 8.58
C ILE A 187 24.90 -8.40 9.56
N ARG A 188 25.99 -7.71 9.87
CA ARG A 188 26.01 -6.56 10.78
C ARG A 188 26.45 -5.32 10.03
N LEU A 189 25.52 -4.36 9.95
CA LEU A 189 25.75 -3.02 9.43
C LEU A 189 26.30 -2.18 10.58
N LEU A 190 27.51 -1.65 10.43
CA LEU A 190 28.23 -0.90 11.45
C LEU A 190 28.46 0.54 10.99
N GLY A 191 28.31 1.49 11.91
CA GLY A 191 28.43 2.92 11.57
C GLY A 191 27.30 3.34 10.64
N LEU A 192 26.05 3.23 11.12
CA LEU A 192 24.89 3.64 10.34
C LEU A 192 25.02 5.12 9.92
N ARG A 193 24.53 5.46 8.73
CA ARG A 193 24.49 6.87 8.29
C ARG A 193 23.46 7.65 9.09
N ASP A 194 23.71 8.95 9.28
CA ASP A 194 22.81 9.82 10.05
C ASP A 194 21.37 9.84 9.49
N SER A 195 21.21 9.81 8.17
CA SER A 195 19.88 9.71 7.52
C SER A 195 19.11 8.45 7.94
N VAL A 196 19.81 7.34 8.16
CA VAL A 196 19.23 6.07 8.63
C VAL A 196 18.98 6.15 10.14
N LYS A 197 19.92 6.70 10.92
CA LYS A 197 19.75 6.87 12.37
C LYS A 197 18.51 7.69 12.69
N VAL A 198 18.23 8.77 11.95
CA VAL A 198 17.02 9.58 12.15
C VAL A 198 15.74 8.78 11.96
N ILE A 199 15.72 7.82 11.02
CA ILE A 199 14.56 6.96 10.77
C ILE A 199 14.41 5.89 11.86
N LEU A 200 15.53 5.35 12.37
CA LEU A 200 15.54 4.22 13.31
C LEU A 200 15.55 4.62 14.79
N ASP A 201 16.11 5.78 15.13
CA ASP A 201 16.23 6.31 16.50
C ASP A 201 14.99 7.10 16.94
N ASP A 202 13.81 6.75 16.43
CA ASP A 202 12.59 7.43 16.85
C ASP A 202 12.02 6.92 18.20
N ARG A 203 12.94 6.64 19.14
CA ARG A 203 12.61 6.50 20.56
C ARG A 203 12.31 7.85 21.19
N GLN A 204 12.71 8.97 20.58
CA GLN A 204 12.31 10.32 21.00
C GLN A 204 10.79 10.53 20.83
N TYR A 205 10.19 10.18 19.69
CA TYR A 205 8.73 10.19 19.54
C TYR A 205 8.05 9.27 20.54
N LEU A 206 8.60 8.07 20.80
CA LEU A 206 8.05 7.16 21.81
C LEU A 206 8.15 7.76 23.23
N ALA A 207 9.25 8.45 23.55
CA ALA A 207 9.41 9.16 24.82
C ALA A 207 8.48 10.38 24.92
N GLU A 208 8.22 11.11 23.83
CA GLU A 208 7.29 12.23 23.75
C GLU A 208 5.82 11.77 23.84
N LEU A 209 5.47 10.66 23.19
CA LEU A 209 4.16 10.02 23.31
C LEU A 209 3.91 9.51 24.73
N ASN A 210 4.93 8.90 25.35
CA ASN A 210 4.88 8.45 26.75
C ASN A 210 4.71 9.61 27.74
N ARG A 211 5.25 10.79 27.43
CA ARG A 211 5.00 12.02 28.19
C ARG A 211 3.59 12.57 27.97
N SER A 212 2.97 12.31 26.81
CA SER A 212 1.63 12.78 26.43
C SER A 212 0.46 12.02 27.08
N LYS A 213 0.42 11.85 28.41
CA LYS A 213 -0.74 11.35 29.21
C LYS A 213 -1.44 10.03 28.80
N ASN A 214 -1.06 9.34 27.73
CA ASN A 214 -1.51 7.99 27.44
C ASN A 214 -0.68 7.02 28.28
N LYS A 215 -1.12 6.80 29.52
CA LYS A 215 -0.44 6.00 30.56
C LYS A 215 -0.24 4.51 30.23
N ASN A 216 -0.58 4.06 29.03
CA ASN A 216 -0.42 2.67 28.59
C ASN A 216 0.35 2.63 27.28
N PHE A 217 1.62 3.03 27.25
CA PHE A 217 2.46 2.74 26.08
C PHE A 217 3.84 2.22 26.51
N ASP A 218 3.93 0.90 26.62
CA ASP A 218 5.17 0.14 26.63
C ASP A 218 5.59 -0.14 25.18
N LEU A 219 6.88 -0.08 24.85
CA LEU A 219 7.45 -0.49 23.55
C LEU A 219 7.09 -1.93 23.18
N SER A 220 6.61 -2.73 24.14
CA SER A 220 5.94 -4.01 23.94
C SER A 220 4.53 -3.96 23.28
N HIS A 221 4.01 -2.78 22.90
CA HIS A 221 2.60 -2.61 22.50
C HIS A 221 2.20 -3.26 21.18
N PHE A 222 3.02 -3.17 20.14
CA PHE A 222 2.71 -3.85 18.88
C PHE A 222 3.20 -5.29 18.96
N LYS A 223 2.51 -6.11 19.76
CA LYS A 223 2.75 -7.57 19.84
C LYS A 223 2.62 -8.27 18.48
N SER A 224 2.02 -7.59 17.49
CA SER A 224 1.80 -8.10 16.15
C SER A 224 1.56 -6.96 15.16
N MET A 225 1.77 -7.28 13.88
CA MET A 225 1.41 -6.39 12.77
C MET A 225 -0.07 -5.98 12.78
N LYS A 226 -0.95 -6.85 13.27
CA LYS A 226 -2.39 -6.57 13.40
C LYS A 226 -2.65 -5.39 14.35
N HIS A 227 -2.00 -5.36 15.52
CA HIS A 227 -2.14 -4.26 16.46
C HIS A 227 -1.63 -2.92 15.88
N LEU A 228 -0.59 -2.94 15.04
CA LEU A 228 -0.11 -1.75 14.34
C LEU A 228 -1.17 -1.20 13.38
N LEU A 229 -1.79 -2.07 12.57
CA LEU A 229 -2.87 -1.64 11.67
C LEU A 229 -4.12 -1.19 12.44
N ASP A 230 -4.48 -1.85 13.54
CA ASP A 230 -5.61 -1.44 14.38
C ASP A 230 -5.38 -0.03 14.97
N TYR A 231 -4.13 0.28 15.34
CA TYR A 231 -3.72 1.62 15.78
C TYR A 231 -3.84 2.67 14.67
N HIS A 232 -3.44 2.36 13.44
CA HIS A 232 -3.64 3.27 12.29
C HIS A 232 -5.12 3.57 12.05
N VAL A 233 -5.98 2.56 12.17
CA VAL A 233 -7.45 2.73 12.07
C VAL A 233 -7.97 3.60 13.20
N ALA A 234 -7.56 3.35 14.45
CA ALA A 234 -7.99 4.15 15.60
C ALA A 234 -7.57 5.63 15.47
N LYS A 235 -6.38 5.88 14.92
CA LYS A 235 -5.89 7.23 14.58
C LYS A 235 -6.57 7.86 13.36
N ARG A 236 -7.34 7.10 12.59
CA ARG A 236 -7.91 7.53 11.29
C ARG A 236 -6.83 8.03 10.33
N LEU A 237 -5.70 7.33 10.31
CA LEU A 237 -4.55 7.66 9.48
C LEU A 237 -4.96 7.67 8.00
N LYS A 238 -4.70 8.78 7.29
CA LYS A 238 -5.08 8.89 5.87
C LYS A 238 -3.97 8.39 4.94
N SER A 239 -2.72 8.46 5.40
CA SER A 239 -1.54 8.05 4.65
C SER A 239 -0.49 7.52 5.62
N PHE A 240 0.25 6.47 5.24
CA PHE A 240 1.38 5.99 6.05
C PHE A 240 2.42 7.07 6.29
N SER A 241 2.58 8.02 5.36
CA SER A 241 3.49 9.17 5.51
C SER A 241 3.14 10.12 6.66
N GLU A 242 1.90 10.07 7.18
CA GLU A 242 1.47 10.85 8.35
C GLU A 242 1.93 10.23 9.68
N ASP A 243 2.50 9.02 9.67
CA ASP A 243 3.01 8.34 10.86
C ASP A 243 4.52 8.61 11.08
N ASN A 244 5.06 8.09 12.17
CA ASN A 244 6.49 8.11 12.45
C ASN A 244 7.30 7.38 11.37
N ALA A 245 8.47 7.92 11.00
CA ALA A 245 9.43 7.33 10.07
C ALA A 245 9.80 5.86 10.35
N TYR A 246 9.95 5.45 11.61
CA TYR A 246 10.15 4.07 12.02
C TYR A 246 8.96 3.18 11.63
N LEU A 247 7.73 3.59 11.92
CA LEU A 247 6.54 2.81 11.57
C LEU A 247 6.32 2.79 10.05
N GLN A 248 6.66 3.87 9.34
CA GLN A 248 6.74 3.89 7.88
C GLN A 248 7.74 2.85 7.37
N PHE A 249 8.94 2.80 7.94
CA PHE A 249 9.95 1.79 7.60
C PHE A 249 9.45 0.36 7.81
N VAL A 250 8.78 0.08 8.94
CA VAL A 250 8.21 -1.24 9.23
C VAL A 250 7.17 -1.65 8.17
N ILE A 251 6.23 -0.75 7.86
CA ILE A 251 5.16 -1.00 6.88
C ILE A 251 5.76 -1.19 5.49
N ASP A 252 6.69 -0.31 5.09
CA ASP A 252 7.36 -0.36 3.79
C ASP A 252 8.13 -1.68 3.64
N LEU A 253 8.94 -2.04 4.64
CA LEU A 253 9.70 -3.29 4.64
C LEU A 253 8.78 -4.52 4.53
N ALA A 254 7.71 -4.56 5.33
CA ALA A 254 6.75 -5.67 5.34
C ALA A 254 6.01 -5.84 4.00
N SER A 255 5.83 -4.76 3.23
CA SER A 255 5.23 -4.83 1.88
C SER A 255 6.11 -5.58 0.89
N TYR A 256 7.44 -5.48 1.00
CA TYR A 256 8.41 -5.97 0.02
C TYR A 256 8.99 -7.36 0.29
N ILE A 257 8.47 -8.07 1.28
CA ILE A 257 8.98 -9.40 1.67
C ILE A 257 7.90 -10.48 1.52
N PRO A 258 8.28 -11.74 1.25
CA PRO A 258 7.35 -12.83 0.97
C PRO A 258 6.81 -13.46 2.27
N VAL A 259 6.29 -12.64 3.18
CA VAL A 259 5.71 -13.07 4.47
C VAL A 259 4.21 -13.35 4.36
N GLU A 260 3.67 -14.03 5.36
CA GLU A 260 2.25 -14.37 5.49
C GLU A 260 1.32 -13.14 5.54
N TYR A 261 0.06 -13.34 5.17
CA TYR A 261 -1.00 -12.36 5.43
C TYR A 261 -1.35 -12.31 6.93
N ILE A 262 -1.87 -11.16 7.35
CA ILE A 262 -2.45 -10.98 8.68
C ILE A 262 -3.67 -11.90 8.84
N ASP A 263 -3.86 -12.44 10.03
CA ASP A 263 -4.96 -13.38 10.31
C ASP A 263 -6.32 -12.71 10.08
N GLY A 264 -7.16 -13.35 9.25
CA GLY A 264 -8.43 -12.78 8.77
C GLY A 264 -8.30 -11.79 7.60
N GLY A 265 -7.08 -11.51 7.13
CA GLY A 265 -6.81 -10.74 5.92
C GLY A 265 -6.63 -11.64 4.68
N PRO A 266 -6.44 -11.06 3.49
CA PRO A 266 -6.37 -9.62 3.22
C PRO A 266 -7.73 -8.91 3.25
N CYS A 267 -8.85 -9.63 3.11
CA CYS A 267 -10.20 -9.08 3.09
C CYS A 267 -11.07 -9.73 4.17
N GLU A 268 -11.33 -9.02 5.26
CA GLU A 268 -12.06 -9.57 6.41
C GLU A 268 -13.54 -9.85 6.06
N GLY A 269 -13.98 -11.08 6.36
CA GLY A 269 -15.36 -11.52 6.14
C GLY A 269 -15.74 -11.68 4.66
N LYS A 270 -14.76 -11.82 3.76
CA LYS A 270 -14.97 -12.15 2.35
C LYS A 270 -14.48 -13.56 2.07
N ASN A 271 -15.36 -14.37 1.49
CA ASN A 271 -15.03 -15.73 1.09
C ASN A 271 -14.76 -15.73 -0.42
N ASP A 272 -13.50 -15.93 -0.80
CA ASP A 272 -13.07 -16.06 -2.19
C ASP A 272 -11.97 -17.13 -2.28
N GLN A 273 -12.20 -18.16 -3.10
CA GLN A 273 -11.31 -19.31 -3.19
C GLN A 273 -9.91 -18.94 -3.68
N LEU A 274 -9.79 -17.94 -4.56
CA LEU A 274 -8.49 -17.50 -5.07
C LEU A 274 -7.71 -16.78 -3.98
N ILE A 275 -8.37 -15.92 -3.20
CA ILE A 275 -7.75 -15.29 -2.02
C ILE A 275 -7.30 -16.35 -1.01
N ASP A 276 -8.14 -17.35 -0.71
CA ASP A 276 -7.76 -18.45 0.20
C ASP A 276 -6.52 -19.19 -0.31
N ASN A 277 -6.46 -19.48 -1.62
CA ASN A 277 -5.29 -20.09 -2.24
C ASN A 277 -4.03 -19.21 -2.15
N LEU A 278 -4.17 -17.88 -2.23
CA LEU A 278 -3.05 -16.95 -2.04
C LEU A 278 -2.59 -16.92 -0.58
N ILE A 279 -3.52 -16.97 0.38
CA ILE A 279 -3.18 -17.07 1.81
C ILE A 279 -2.37 -18.34 2.08
N GLU A 280 -2.84 -19.49 1.59
CA GLU A 280 -2.14 -20.78 1.75
C GLU A 280 -0.81 -20.80 0.99
N LEU A 281 -0.70 -20.15 -0.17
CA LEU A 281 0.57 -19.98 -0.87
C LEU A 281 1.62 -19.28 0.00
N HIS A 282 1.29 -18.14 0.65
CA HIS A 282 2.29 -17.45 1.49
C HIS A 282 2.61 -18.20 2.79
N LYS A 283 1.67 -19.00 3.31
CA LYS A 283 1.96 -19.91 4.44
C LYS A 283 2.90 -21.04 4.05
N SER A 284 2.71 -21.63 2.86
CA SER A 284 3.55 -22.74 2.37
C SER A 284 4.97 -22.29 2.01
N LEU A 285 5.22 -20.99 1.91
CA LEU A 285 6.58 -20.47 1.82
C LEU A 285 7.37 -20.73 3.11
N HIS A 286 6.76 -20.94 4.28
CA HIS A 286 7.46 -21.19 5.55
C HIS A 286 8.56 -20.16 5.85
N PHE A 287 8.31 -18.88 5.55
CA PHE A 287 9.28 -17.80 5.70
C PHE A 287 8.78 -16.74 6.67
N LYS A 288 9.52 -16.53 7.78
CA LYS A 288 9.19 -15.58 8.82
C LYS A 288 10.29 -14.55 9.00
N VAL A 289 9.90 -13.32 9.29
CA VAL A 289 10.82 -12.22 9.61
C VAL A 289 10.42 -11.63 10.95
N ASP A 290 11.31 -11.73 11.93
CA ASP A 290 11.21 -11.12 13.25
C ASP A 290 11.99 -9.79 13.22
N LEU A 291 11.28 -8.67 13.35
CA LEU A 291 11.87 -7.33 13.50
C LEU A 291 11.65 -6.84 14.95
N ASP A 292 12.74 -6.76 15.72
CA ASP A 292 12.74 -6.33 17.13
C ASP A 292 11.67 -7.01 18.01
N GLY A 293 11.40 -8.30 17.76
CA GLY A 293 10.42 -9.11 18.49
C GLY A 293 9.03 -9.16 17.85
N MET A 294 8.80 -8.42 16.76
CA MET A 294 7.54 -8.45 16.01
C MET A 294 7.69 -9.24 14.71
N TYR A 295 6.90 -10.30 14.56
CA TYR A 295 6.80 -10.99 13.28
C TYR A 295 6.07 -10.11 12.24
N LEU A 296 6.79 -9.79 11.17
CA LEU A 296 6.24 -9.05 10.04
C LEU A 296 5.25 -9.91 9.27
N LYS A 297 4.11 -9.30 8.94
CA LYS A 297 3.08 -9.84 8.05
C LYS A 297 2.73 -8.78 7.02
N LYS A 298 2.13 -9.18 5.89
CA LYS A 298 1.78 -8.23 4.82
C LYS A 298 0.87 -7.12 5.38
N PRO A 299 1.15 -5.83 5.13
CA PRO A 299 0.37 -4.71 5.67
C PRO A 299 -0.93 -4.46 4.89
N ILE A 300 -1.56 -5.52 4.38
CA ILE A 300 -2.80 -5.47 3.61
C ILE A 300 -3.90 -6.11 4.45
N TYR A 301 -4.79 -5.28 4.97
CA TYR A 301 -5.93 -5.73 5.77
C TYR A 301 -7.13 -4.81 5.55
N HIS A 302 -8.06 -5.24 4.72
CA HIS A 302 -9.33 -4.58 4.48
C HIS A 302 -10.35 -5.06 5.52
N TYR A 303 -10.58 -4.22 6.53
CA TYR A 303 -11.56 -4.47 7.59
C TYR A 303 -12.97 -4.67 7.05
N TYR A 304 -13.77 -5.42 7.80
CA TYR A 304 -15.15 -5.69 7.42
C TYR A 304 -15.92 -4.38 7.18
N LYS A 305 -16.52 -4.30 5.99
CA LYS A 305 -17.47 -3.26 5.62
C LYS A 305 -18.69 -3.87 4.96
N GLN A 306 -19.87 -3.45 5.41
CA GLN A 306 -21.15 -3.94 4.88
C GLN A 306 -21.26 -3.72 3.36
N LEU A 307 -20.93 -2.52 2.90
CA LEU A 307 -20.91 -2.17 1.48
C LEU A 307 -19.48 -2.33 0.94
N SER A 308 -19.11 -3.56 0.63
CA SER A 308 -17.83 -3.91 -0.02
C SER A 308 -17.98 -5.18 -0.85
N ALA A 309 -17.09 -5.36 -1.84
CA ALA A 309 -17.04 -6.52 -2.71
C ALA A 309 -15.58 -6.88 -3.03
N VAL A 310 -15.38 -8.12 -3.47
CA VAL A 310 -14.12 -8.66 -3.96
C VAL A 310 -14.43 -9.34 -5.27
N GLU A 311 -13.60 -9.10 -6.27
CA GLU A 311 -13.66 -9.78 -7.56
C GLU A 311 -12.28 -10.33 -7.90
N SER A 312 -12.19 -11.66 -7.96
CA SER A 312 -10.98 -12.39 -8.31
C SER A 312 -10.96 -12.79 -9.78
N PHE A 313 -9.76 -13.05 -10.32
CA PHE A 313 -9.55 -13.42 -11.71
C PHE A 313 -8.27 -14.25 -11.87
N GLU A 314 -8.25 -15.11 -12.89
CA GLU A 314 -7.06 -15.79 -13.39
C GLU A 314 -7.12 -15.77 -14.92
N ASP A 315 -6.03 -15.37 -15.57
CA ASP A 315 -5.98 -15.26 -17.03
C ASP A 315 -4.56 -15.55 -17.57
N SER A 316 -4.49 -15.86 -18.86
CA SER A 316 -3.28 -16.14 -19.60
C SER A 316 -3.37 -15.53 -21.00
N ILE A 317 -2.52 -14.55 -21.29
CA ILE A 317 -2.54 -13.81 -22.55
C ILE A 317 -1.30 -14.16 -23.38
N THR A 318 -1.51 -14.54 -24.63
CA THR A 318 -0.42 -14.76 -25.60
C THR A 318 -0.02 -13.44 -26.25
N VAL A 319 1.27 -13.12 -26.22
CA VAL A 319 1.86 -11.90 -26.78
C VAL A 319 3.04 -12.29 -27.67
N GLY A 320 2.81 -12.32 -28.98
CA GLY A 320 3.77 -12.89 -29.92
C GLY A 320 3.95 -14.40 -29.67
N GLU A 321 5.18 -14.84 -29.44
CA GLU A 321 5.51 -16.24 -29.11
C GLU A 321 5.50 -16.54 -27.60
N ASN A 322 5.36 -15.51 -26.76
CA ASN A 322 5.40 -15.63 -25.32
C ASN A 322 4.01 -15.55 -24.69
N ILE A 323 3.92 -16.00 -23.43
CA ILE A 323 2.67 -16.00 -22.67
C ILE A 323 2.93 -15.27 -21.35
N ILE A 324 2.00 -14.37 -20.98
CA ILE A 324 1.89 -13.85 -19.63
C ILE A 324 0.74 -14.56 -18.91
N LYS A 325 1.03 -15.19 -17.77
CA LYS A 325 0.04 -15.84 -16.90
C LYS A 325 -0.02 -15.11 -15.57
N PHE A 326 -1.21 -14.75 -15.14
CA PHE A 326 -1.40 -13.99 -13.90
C PHE A 326 -2.76 -14.30 -13.26
N LYS A 327 -2.83 -14.05 -11.96
CA LYS A 327 -4.05 -14.17 -11.17
C LYS A 327 -4.09 -13.10 -10.10
N GLY A 328 -5.26 -12.73 -9.63
CA GLY A 328 -5.37 -11.65 -8.67
C GLY A 328 -6.79 -11.37 -8.24
N TYR A 329 -6.93 -10.29 -7.49
CA TYR A 329 -8.23 -9.81 -7.05
C TYR A 329 -8.23 -8.29 -6.91
N PHE A 330 -9.42 -7.71 -7.02
CA PHE A 330 -9.70 -6.33 -6.62
C PHE A 330 -10.70 -6.31 -5.48
N TYR A 331 -10.36 -5.63 -4.40
CA TYR A 331 -11.25 -5.24 -3.32
C TYR A 331 -11.82 -3.84 -3.61
N VAL A 332 -13.11 -3.67 -3.39
CA VAL A 332 -13.79 -2.37 -3.50
C VAL A 332 -14.72 -2.17 -2.31
N GLN A 333 -14.77 -0.95 -1.78
CA GLN A 333 -15.63 -0.58 -0.65
C GLN A 333 -16.40 0.71 -0.91
N HIS A 334 -17.43 0.97 -0.10
CA HIS A 334 -18.02 2.30 -0.06
C HIS A 334 -17.06 3.29 0.63
N GLY A 335 -16.71 4.36 -0.08
CA GLY A 335 -15.89 5.46 0.44
C GLY A 335 -14.38 5.27 0.26
N LEU A 336 -13.66 6.37 0.43
CA LEU A 336 -12.21 6.46 0.23
C LEU A 336 -11.47 5.35 0.97
N LEU A 337 -10.56 4.68 0.26
CA LEU A 337 -9.65 3.70 0.84
C LEU A 337 -8.50 4.44 1.52
N THR A 338 -8.29 4.14 2.80
CA THR A 338 -7.24 4.71 3.64
C THR A 338 -6.56 3.57 4.42
N PRO A 339 -5.22 3.57 4.56
CA PRO A 339 -4.28 4.58 4.04
C PRO A 339 -4.20 4.63 2.51
N ARG A 340 -3.94 5.81 1.95
CA ARG A 340 -3.99 6.07 0.50
C ARG A 340 -2.99 5.23 -0.30
N GLU A 341 -1.92 4.77 0.33
CA GLU A 341 -0.90 3.92 -0.27
C GLU A 341 -1.46 2.55 -0.70
N LEU A 342 -2.51 2.07 -0.03
CA LEU A 342 -3.21 0.85 -0.41
C LEU A 342 -4.21 1.07 -1.55
N ASN A 343 -4.46 2.33 -1.96
CA ASN A 343 -5.32 2.64 -3.11
C ASN A 343 -4.53 2.53 -4.40
N GLY A 344 -4.48 1.33 -4.96
CA GLY A 344 -3.72 1.04 -6.16
C GLY A 344 -3.76 -0.44 -6.51
N VAL A 345 -2.75 -0.88 -7.25
CA VAL A 345 -2.53 -2.29 -7.56
C VAL A 345 -1.12 -2.72 -7.17
N ALA A 346 -0.99 -3.77 -6.38
CA ALA A 346 0.28 -4.41 -6.08
C ALA A 346 0.56 -5.50 -7.13
N ILE A 347 1.49 -5.24 -8.05
CA ILE A 347 1.90 -6.21 -9.07
C ILE A 347 3.09 -6.99 -8.52
N ARG A 348 2.89 -8.28 -8.27
CA ARG A 348 3.85 -9.17 -7.65
C ARG A 348 4.47 -10.12 -8.67
N VAL A 349 5.79 -10.06 -8.78
CA VAL A 349 6.60 -11.00 -9.55
C VAL A 349 7.39 -11.81 -8.53
N ARG A 350 7.31 -13.15 -8.59
CA ARG A 350 7.93 -14.05 -7.58
C ARG A 350 7.53 -13.68 -6.16
N ASN A 351 6.24 -13.37 -5.94
CA ASN A 351 5.66 -13.00 -4.65
C ASN A 351 6.05 -11.61 -4.09
N ILE A 352 6.96 -10.88 -4.75
CA ILE A 352 7.46 -9.56 -4.33
C ILE A 352 6.82 -8.47 -5.19
N PRO A 353 6.30 -7.38 -4.59
CA PRO A 353 5.70 -6.31 -5.36
C PRO A 353 6.77 -5.46 -6.06
N ILE A 354 6.47 -5.04 -7.28
CA ILE A 354 7.30 -4.13 -8.08
C ILE A 354 6.69 -2.74 -7.97
N ALA A 355 7.21 -1.94 -7.03
CA ALA A 355 6.74 -0.59 -6.76
C ALA A 355 7.83 0.22 -6.08
N GLU A 356 7.72 1.55 -6.15
CA GLU A 356 8.67 2.48 -5.52
C GLU A 356 8.55 2.53 -3.99
N GLN A 357 7.32 2.57 -3.47
CA GLN A 357 7.06 2.60 -2.03
C GLN A 357 5.78 1.81 -1.69
N TYR A 358 5.78 1.17 -0.52
CA TYR A 358 4.66 0.43 0.08
C TYR A 358 4.09 -0.73 -0.75
N GLY A 359 4.70 -1.08 -1.88
CA GLY A 359 4.33 -2.23 -2.70
C GLY A 359 3.15 -2.02 -3.66
N PHE A 360 2.64 -0.80 -3.84
CA PHE A 360 1.48 -0.52 -4.70
C PHE A 360 1.80 0.51 -5.78
N ASP A 361 1.24 0.30 -6.97
CA ASP A 361 1.13 1.32 -8.02
C ASP A 361 -0.22 2.06 -7.86
N PRO A 362 -0.23 3.33 -7.42
CA PRO A 362 -1.45 4.10 -7.23
C PRO A 362 -2.08 4.50 -8.58
N THR A 363 -1.37 4.36 -9.69
CA THR A 363 -1.86 4.74 -11.02
C THR A 363 -2.70 3.64 -11.68
N PHE A 364 -2.78 2.45 -11.08
CA PHE A 364 -3.45 1.28 -11.68
C PHE A 364 -2.91 0.98 -13.08
N MET A 365 -1.58 0.90 -13.21
CA MET A 365 -0.87 0.82 -14.49
C MET A 365 -1.25 1.97 -15.41
N ARG A 366 -1.18 3.22 -14.93
CA ARG A 366 -1.53 4.44 -15.68
C ARG A 366 -2.96 4.47 -16.23
N TYR A 367 -3.93 4.01 -15.44
CA TYR A 367 -5.35 4.15 -15.75
C TYR A 367 -5.73 5.65 -15.91
N PRO A 368 -6.53 6.04 -16.92
CA PRO A 368 -6.83 7.45 -17.19
C PRO A 368 -7.51 8.19 -16.01
N ASN A 369 -6.89 9.27 -15.54
CA ASN A 369 -7.32 10.02 -14.33
C ASN A 369 -8.71 10.67 -14.42
N TYR A 370 -9.23 10.91 -15.62
CA TYR A 370 -10.54 11.56 -15.84
C TYR A 370 -11.71 10.56 -15.83
N MET A 371 -11.43 9.25 -15.80
CA MET A 371 -12.44 8.21 -15.78
C MET A 371 -12.68 7.70 -14.36
N ASP A 372 -13.96 7.54 -13.99
CA ASP A 372 -14.40 6.84 -12.77
C ASP A 372 -13.70 7.28 -11.48
N GLN A 373 -13.33 8.57 -11.38
CA GLN A 373 -12.47 9.12 -10.34
C GLN A 373 -12.97 8.81 -8.92
N LEU A 374 -14.29 8.79 -8.73
CA LEU A 374 -14.92 8.43 -7.46
C LEU A 374 -14.58 6.98 -7.06
N PHE A 375 -14.86 6.03 -7.95
CA PHE A 375 -14.71 4.61 -7.67
C PHE A 375 -13.25 4.17 -7.65
N ARG A 376 -12.38 4.81 -8.44
CA ARG A 376 -10.93 4.56 -8.38
C ARG A 376 -10.38 4.71 -6.97
N ASN A 377 -10.86 5.70 -6.22
CA ASN A 377 -10.40 5.97 -4.84
C ASN A 377 -10.91 4.94 -3.80
N TRP A 378 -11.72 3.97 -4.22
CA TRP A 378 -12.34 2.96 -3.36
C TRP A 378 -11.72 1.57 -3.52
N VAL A 379 -10.77 1.43 -4.45
CA VAL A 379 -10.26 0.15 -4.93
C VAL A 379 -8.84 -0.12 -4.42
N SER A 380 -8.57 -1.36 -4.08
CA SER A 380 -7.25 -1.94 -3.84
C SER A 380 -7.18 -3.25 -4.61
N GLY A 381 -6.01 -3.64 -5.12
CA GLY A 381 -5.87 -4.93 -5.79
C GLY A 381 -4.48 -5.52 -5.66
N GLU A 382 -4.41 -6.84 -5.77
CA GLU A 382 -3.15 -7.58 -5.88
C GLU A 382 -3.18 -8.46 -7.12
N ILE A 383 -2.08 -8.44 -7.88
CA ILE A 383 -1.89 -9.24 -9.09
C ILE A 383 -0.60 -10.04 -8.95
N TYR A 384 -0.72 -11.35 -8.95
CA TYR A 384 0.39 -12.29 -8.95
C TYR A 384 0.67 -12.74 -10.37
N VAL A 385 1.86 -12.40 -10.87
CA VAL A 385 2.34 -12.86 -12.17
C VAL A 385 3.09 -14.18 -11.98
N GLU A 386 2.54 -15.24 -12.56
CA GLU A 386 3.10 -16.60 -12.49
C GLU A 386 4.09 -16.86 -13.61
N LYS A 387 3.87 -16.25 -14.78
CA LYS A 387 4.75 -16.37 -15.95
C LYS A 387 4.75 -15.08 -16.75
N GLY A 388 5.91 -14.70 -17.28
CA GLY A 388 6.08 -13.47 -18.04
C GLY A 388 6.29 -12.25 -17.14
N LEU A 389 6.23 -11.06 -17.74
CA LEU A 389 6.49 -9.73 -17.14
C LEU A 389 7.86 -9.48 -16.48
N GLU A 390 8.59 -10.51 -16.08
CA GLU A 390 9.89 -10.36 -15.42
C GLU A 390 10.91 -9.60 -16.28
N ASP A 391 10.93 -9.84 -17.60
CA ASP A 391 11.76 -9.06 -18.53
C ASP A 391 11.28 -7.63 -18.73
N ALA A 392 10.05 -7.29 -18.33
CA ALA A 392 9.61 -5.90 -18.33
C ALA A 392 10.15 -5.12 -17.12
N MET A 393 10.64 -5.79 -16.08
CA MET A 393 11.06 -5.15 -14.83
C MET A 393 12.38 -4.40 -15.00
N ASN A 394 12.49 -3.22 -14.38
CA ASN A 394 13.75 -2.50 -14.27
C ASN A 394 14.66 -3.14 -13.21
N ILE A 395 15.96 -2.89 -13.31
CA ILE A 395 16.98 -3.52 -12.45
C ILE A 395 16.76 -3.20 -10.96
N ASP A 396 16.24 -2.01 -10.67
CA ASP A 396 15.90 -1.53 -9.32
C ASP A 396 14.67 -2.22 -8.68
N ARG A 397 13.93 -3.01 -9.47
CA ARG A 397 12.67 -3.67 -9.06
C ARG A 397 11.61 -2.72 -8.52
N LYS A 398 11.62 -1.46 -8.92
CA LYS A 398 10.61 -0.46 -8.52
C LYS A 398 9.57 -0.19 -9.59
N SER A 399 9.91 -0.50 -10.84
CA SER A 399 9.08 -0.13 -11.98
C SER A 399 9.26 -1.09 -13.15
N PHE A 400 8.37 -0.95 -14.12
CA PHE A 400 8.41 -1.68 -15.38
C PHE A 400 8.71 -0.76 -16.56
N ARG A 401 9.35 -1.31 -17.58
CA ARG A 401 9.46 -0.77 -18.92
C ARG A 401 8.07 -0.78 -19.56
N VAL A 402 7.43 0.38 -19.56
CA VAL A 402 6.03 0.54 -20.00
C VAL A 402 5.78 0.24 -21.48
N THR A 403 6.84 0.18 -22.30
CA THR A 403 6.79 -0.18 -23.72
C THR A 403 6.86 -1.70 -23.94
N HIS A 404 7.14 -2.49 -22.90
CA HIS A 404 7.27 -3.94 -23.03
C HIS A 404 5.93 -4.61 -23.31
N ALA A 405 5.90 -5.56 -24.24
CA ALA A 405 4.66 -6.15 -24.74
C ALA A 405 3.83 -6.85 -23.63
N HIS A 406 4.47 -7.60 -22.71
CA HIS A 406 3.80 -8.17 -21.53
C HIS A 406 3.19 -7.11 -20.60
N TYR A 407 3.85 -5.96 -20.42
CA TYR A 407 3.31 -4.89 -19.57
C TYR A 407 2.06 -4.28 -20.20
N LEU A 408 2.10 -4.00 -21.51
CA LEU A 408 0.95 -3.48 -22.25
C LEU A 408 -0.23 -4.45 -22.25
N ALA A 409 0.02 -5.75 -22.40
CA ALA A 409 -1.02 -6.78 -22.35
C ALA A 409 -1.70 -6.86 -20.97
N LEU A 410 -0.91 -6.84 -19.89
CA LEU A 410 -1.46 -6.81 -18.53
C LEU A 410 -2.21 -5.50 -18.25
N GLN A 411 -1.67 -4.37 -18.70
CA GLN A 411 -2.30 -3.06 -18.56
C GLN A 411 -3.68 -3.04 -19.23
N ASP A 412 -3.78 -3.50 -20.47
CA ASP A 412 -5.06 -3.55 -21.20
C ASP A 412 -6.07 -4.44 -20.48
N PHE A 413 -5.65 -5.61 -19.98
CA PHE A 413 -6.49 -6.46 -19.15
C PHE A 413 -6.99 -5.73 -17.90
N VAL A 414 -6.08 -5.14 -17.10
CA VAL A 414 -6.42 -4.46 -15.84
C VAL A 414 -7.39 -3.31 -16.09
N HIS A 415 -7.13 -2.49 -17.11
CA HIS A 415 -7.98 -1.36 -17.45
C HIS A 415 -9.38 -1.80 -17.85
N ARG A 416 -9.47 -2.88 -18.65
CA ARG A 416 -10.75 -3.46 -19.05
C ARG A 416 -11.49 -4.03 -17.85
N PHE A 417 -10.83 -4.85 -17.02
CA PHE A 417 -11.42 -5.50 -15.85
C PHE A 417 -11.93 -4.48 -14.82
N LEU A 418 -11.14 -3.44 -14.53
CA LEU A 418 -11.56 -2.33 -13.66
C LEU A 418 -12.85 -1.69 -14.18
N LYS A 419 -12.90 -1.36 -15.47
CA LYS A 419 -14.03 -0.66 -16.08
C LYS A 419 -15.29 -1.52 -16.18
N THR A 420 -15.17 -2.74 -16.67
CA THR A 420 -16.32 -3.58 -17.01
C THR A 420 -16.88 -4.34 -15.81
N THR A 421 -16.04 -4.61 -14.82
CA THR A 421 -16.37 -5.45 -13.67
C THR A 421 -16.34 -4.64 -12.37
N VAL A 422 -15.16 -4.18 -11.94
CA VAL A 422 -14.97 -3.59 -10.61
C VAL A 422 -15.79 -2.31 -10.42
N PHE A 423 -15.68 -1.34 -11.34
CA PHE A 423 -16.41 -0.07 -11.24
C PHE A 423 -17.91 -0.25 -11.50
N LYS A 424 -18.30 -1.25 -12.29
CA LYS A 424 -19.71 -1.61 -12.46
C LYS A 424 -20.30 -2.08 -11.13
N ILE A 425 -19.60 -2.92 -10.39
CA ILE A 425 -19.99 -3.36 -9.04
C ILE A 425 -19.97 -2.20 -8.04
N ALA A 426 -18.93 -1.37 -8.08
CA ALA A 426 -18.82 -0.18 -7.24
C ALA A 426 -20.02 0.76 -7.42
N ASN A 427 -20.47 0.93 -8.65
CA ASN A 427 -21.65 1.73 -8.95
C ASN A 427 -22.94 1.01 -8.51
N GLN A 428 -23.21 -0.17 -9.07
CA GLN A 428 -24.51 -0.84 -8.95
C GLN A 428 -24.78 -1.43 -7.56
N ASN A 429 -23.79 -2.10 -6.97
CA ASN A 429 -23.99 -2.89 -5.75
C ASN A 429 -23.60 -2.13 -4.49
N ILE A 430 -22.85 -1.03 -4.62
CA ILE A 430 -22.28 -0.29 -3.50
C ILE A 430 -22.82 1.13 -3.48
N TYR A 431 -22.59 1.93 -4.51
CA TYR A 431 -22.98 3.35 -4.53
C TYR A 431 -24.49 3.56 -4.61
N GLU A 432 -25.17 2.91 -5.55
CA GLU A 432 -26.63 3.04 -5.72
C GLU A 432 -27.36 2.52 -4.45
N VAL A 433 -26.94 1.37 -3.91
CA VAL A 433 -27.47 0.84 -2.64
C VAL A 433 -27.27 1.83 -1.47
N ALA A 434 -26.07 2.41 -1.34
CA ALA A 434 -25.81 3.42 -0.31
C ALA A 434 -26.68 4.67 -0.49
N ARG A 435 -26.90 5.09 -1.75
CA ARG A 435 -27.73 6.25 -2.09
C ARG A 435 -29.17 6.00 -1.69
N ASP A 436 -29.73 4.85 -2.05
CA ASP A 436 -31.12 4.52 -1.78
C ASP A 436 -31.41 4.46 -0.28
N VAL A 437 -30.53 3.81 0.50
CA VAL A 437 -30.63 3.79 1.98
C VAL A 437 -30.59 5.21 2.58
N ARG A 438 -29.73 6.08 2.03
CA ARG A 438 -29.63 7.48 2.48
C ARG A 438 -30.87 8.29 2.10
N GLU A 439 -31.44 8.06 0.92
CA GLU A 439 -32.67 8.73 0.46
C GLU A 439 -33.89 8.30 1.28
N GLU A 440 -34.00 7.02 1.62
CA GLU A 440 -35.04 6.50 2.52
C GLU A 440 -34.92 7.11 3.93
N ALA A 441 -33.71 7.15 4.49
CA ALA A 441 -33.47 7.75 5.80
C ALA A 441 -33.80 9.26 5.81
N THR A 442 -33.44 9.97 4.74
CA THR A 442 -33.75 11.40 4.58
C THR A 442 -35.26 11.61 4.47
N THR A 443 -35.95 10.82 3.65
CA THR A 443 -37.40 10.89 3.46
C THR A 443 -38.14 10.62 4.77
N LYS A 444 -37.70 9.62 5.54
CA LYS A 444 -38.26 9.31 6.86
C LYS A 444 -38.06 10.48 7.84
N ALA A 445 -36.86 11.06 7.91
CA ALA A 445 -36.57 12.21 8.76
C ALA A 445 -37.41 13.45 8.38
N THR A 446 -37.60 13.70 7.09
CA THR A 446 -38.48 14.77 6.58
C THR A 446 -39.93 14.51 6.99
N ASN A 447 -40.45 13.29 6.79
CA ASN A 447 -41.81 12.91 7.16
C ASN A 447 -42.05 13.00 8.68
N GLU A 448 -41.09 12.59 9.52
CA GLU A 448 -41.18 12.73 10.97
C GLU A 448 -41.17 14.19 11.41
N SER A 449 -40.33 15.02 10.80
CA SER A 449 -40.31 16.47 11.04
C SER A 449 -41.63 17.12 10.63
N GLN A 450 -42.21 16.72 9.50
CA GLN A 450 -43.50 17.20 9.01
C GLN A 450 -44.67 16.74 9.87
N LYS A 451 -44.69 15.50 10.35
CA LYS A 451 -45.71 15.02 11.30
C LYS A 451 -45.76 15.83 12.59
N LYS A 452 -44.60 16.24 13.11
CA LYS A 452 -44.53 17.12 14.29
C LYS A 452 -45.17 18.51 14.02
N ILE A 453 -45.07 19.01 12.79
CA ILE A 453 -45.69 20.28 12.36
C ILE A 453 -47.22 20.10 12.19
N LEU A 454 -47.64 19.01 11.57
CA LEU A 454 -49.01 18.70 11.15
C LEU A 454 -49.87 17.98 12.20
N ASN A 455 -49.62 18.16 13.51
CA ASN A 455 -50.31 17.45 14.59
C ASN A 455 -51.83 17.77 14.73
N THR A 456 -52.49 18.21 13.66
CA THR A 456 -53.91 18.57 13.58
C THR A 456 -54.62 17.77 12.50
N ASP A 457 -55.83 17.29 12.76
CA ASP A 457 -56.67 16.57 11.77
C ASP A 457 -57.15 17.44 10.60
N LEU A 458 -56.86 18.74 10.60
CA LEU A 458 -57.37 19.74 9.66
C LEU A 458 -56.48 19.98 8.42
N VAL A 459 -55.22 19.51 8.42
CA VAL A 459 -54.27 19.78 7.34
C VAL A 459 -53.68 18.47 6.80
N LYS A 460 -53.90 18.20 5.51
CA LYS A 460 -53.40 17.00 4.82
C LYS A 460 -52.41 17.38 3.73
N TYR A 461 -51.15 16.99 3.90
CA TYR A 461 -50.11 17.18 2.90
C TYR A 461 -50.32 16.25 1.69
N VAL A 462 -50.18 16.80 0.48
CA VAL A 462 -50.18 16.04 -0.77
C VAL A 462 -48.85 16.34 -1.48
N PRO A 463 -47.95 15.34 -1.65
CA PRO A 463 -46.66 15.57 -2.29
C PRO A 463 -46.81 16.10 -3.71
N LYS A 464 -45.98 17.09 -4.05
CA LYS A 464 -46.01 17.76 -5.36
C LYS A 464 -45.62 16.77 -6.47
N GLN A 465 -46.50 16.60 -7.47
CA GLN A 465 -46.12 15.92 -8.72
C GLN A 465 -45.10 16.80 -9.47
N GLN A 466 -44.04 16.20 -10.00
CA GLN A 466 -43.02 16.92 -10.75
C GLN A 466 -43.65 17.66 -11.95
N PRO A 467 -43.36 18.96 -12.15
CA PRO A 467 -43.89 19.70 -13.28
C PRO A 467 -43.30 19.17 -14.59
N LYS A 468 -44.17 18.84 -15.55
CA LYS A 468 -43.78 18.67 -16.95
C LYS A 468 -43.30 20.02 -17.49
N LYS A 469 -42.18 20.01 -18.20
CA LYS A 469 -41.65 21.16 -18.94
C LYS A 469 -42.66 21.57 -19.99
N ASP A 470 -43.16 22.80 -19.89
CA ASP A 470 -43.24 23.79 -20.98
C ASP A 470 -44.17 24.92 -20.55
N GLU A 471 -43.64 26.14 -20.41
CA GLU A 471 -44.24 27.38 -20.94
C GLU A 471 -43.34 28.60 -20.70
N LYS A 472 -43.47 29.59 -21.59
CA LYS A 472 -42.47 30.61 -21.93
C LYS A 472 -42.46 31.83 -21.00
N LYS A 473 -41.26 32.38 -20.83
CA LYS A 473 -40.91 33.64 -20.15
C LYS A 473 -41.58 34.88 -20.76
N VAL A 474 -42.05 35.78 -19.90
CA VAL A 474 -42.23 37.21 -20.20
C VAL A 474 -41.54 38.04 -19.11
N THR A 475 -40.80 39.07 -19.52
CA THR A 475 -39.90 39.95 -18.76
C THR A 475 -40.62 41.18 -18.13
N PRO A 476 -39.95 41.95 -17.24
CA PRO A 476 -40.51 42.32 -15.94
C PRO A 476 -41.04 43.76 -15.84
N ARG A 477 -41.96 43.96 -14.88
CA ARG A 477 -42.13 45.22 -14.15
C ARG A 477 -42.00 44.91 -12.65
N GLU A 478 -41.40 45.81 -11.91
CA GLU A 478 -41.16 45.74 -10.46
C GLU A 478 -42.39 45.25 -9.70
N VAL A 479 -42.38 44.00 -9.27
CA VAL A 479 -43.34 43.43 -8.32
C VAL A 479 -42.54 42.49 -7.44
N SER A 480 -42.86 42.46 -6.14
CA SER A 480 -42.40 41.46 -5.17
C SER A 480 -42.08 40.12 -5.85
N PRO A 481 -40.94 39.46 -5.51
CA PRO A 481 -40.51 38.20 -6.14
C PRO A 481 -41.46 37.02 -5.86
N ILE A 482 -42.56 37.27 -5.14
CA ILE A 482 -43.61 36.34 -4.76
C ILE A 482 -44.96 36.97 -5.09
N ARG A 483 -45.80 36.26 -5.85
CA ARG A 483 -47.15 36.67 -6.25
C ARG A 483 -48.16 35.56 -5.93
N ILE A 484 -49.28 35.90 -5.31
CA ILE A 484 -50.41 34.97 -5.17
C ILE A 484 -51.14 34.96 -6.52
N VAL A 485 -51.21 33.79 -7.16
CA VAL A 485 -51.84 33.60 -8.47
C VAL A 485 -53.30 33.18 -8.31
N GLU A 486 -53.61 32.43 -7.26
CA GLU A 486 -54.95 31.91 -7.01
C GLU A 486 -55.18 31.74 -5.51
N ASN A 487 -56.37 32.12 -5.00
CA ASN A 487 -56.76 31.92 -3.61
C ASN A 487 -58.22 31.44 -3.56
N THR A 488 -58.42 30.19 -3.16
CA THR A 488 -59.72 29.52 -3.00
C THR A 488 -59.85 29.01 -1.56
N ALA A 489 -61.07 28.71 -1.14
CA ALA A 489 -61.37 28.22 0.21
C ALA A 489 -60.58 26.95 0.63
N THR A 490 -59.98 26.22 -0.33
CA THR A 490 -59.23 24.99 -0.09
C THR A 490 -57.80 24.99 -0.65
N ARG A 491 -57.37 26.09 -1.30
CA ARG A 491 -56.05 26.15 -1.96
C ARG A 491 -55.60 27.58 -2.25
N THR A 492 -54.38 27.90 -1.86
CA THR A 492 -53.67 29.12 -2.30
C THR A 492 -52.47 28.73 -3.18
N THR A 493 -52.41 29.26 -4.40
CA THR A 493 -51.29 29.05 -5.34
C THR A 493 -50.42 30.31 -5.37
N VAL A 494 -49.14 30.14 -5.07
CA VAL A 494 -48.14 31.22 -5.05
C VAL A 494 -47.08 30.96 -6.12
N GLU A 495 -46.80 31.97 -6.93
CA GLU A 495 -45.74 31.99 -7.95
C GLU A 495 -44.54 32.76 -7.41
N VAL A 496 -43.36 32.17 -7.57
CA VAL A 496 -42.08 32.76 -7.18
C VAL A 496 -41.31 33.04 -8.46
N ASP A 497 -40.81 34.26 -8.58
CA ASP A 497 -40.03 34.70 -9.73
C ASP A 497 -38.83 33.77 -10.00
N GLU A 498 -38.57 33.47 -11.27
CA GLU A 498 -37.56 32.49 -11.69
C GLU A 498 -36.12 32.91 -11.28
N THR A 499 -35.86 34.20 -11.12
CA THR A 499 -34.56 34.71 -10.65
C THR A 499 -34.38 34.53 -9.15
N ALA A 500 -35.44 34.74 -8.37
CA ALA A 500 -35.46 34.44 -6.93
C ALA A 500 -35.39 32.93 -6.69
N ALA A 501 -36.11 32.14 -7.49
CA ALA A 501 -36.14 30.68 -7.39
C ALA A 501 -34.76 30.03 -7.56
N LYS A 502 -33.89 30.61 -8.41
CA LYS A 502 -32.51 30.14 -8.65
C LYS A 502 -31.55 30.40 -7.50
N GLN A 503 -31.90 31.28 -6.55
CA GLN A 503 -31.07 31.55 -5.36
C GLN A 503 -31.24 30.48 -4.28
N PHE A 504 -32.32 29.70 -4.34
CA PHE A 504 -32.62 28.65 -3.38
C PHE A 504 -32.08 27.30 -3.84
N LYS A 505 -31.31 26.63 -2.98
CA LYS A 505 -30.92 25.22 -3.17
C LYS A 505 -32.13 24.32 -2.86
N LYS A 506 -32.10 23.06 -3.29
CA LYS A 506 -33.19 22.08 -3.04
C LYS A 506 -33.61 22.02 -1.55
N LYS A 507 -32.63 22.09 -0.63
CA LYS A 507 -32.85 22.12 0.82
C LYS A 507 -33.58 23.38 1.31
N ASP A 508 -33.41 24.51 0.62
CA ASP A 508 -34.06 25.76 1.01
C ASP A 508 -35.55 25.78 0.60
N TRP A 509 -35.90 25.09 -0.49
CA TRP A 509 -37.28 24.88 -0.89
C TRP A 509 -38.05 24.00 0.09
N GLU A 510 -37.42 22.94 0.61
CA GLU A 510 -38.00 22.09 1.67
C GLU A 510 -38.24 22.91 2.97
N VAL A 511 -37.34 23.85 3.28
CA VAL A 511 -37.52 24.78 4.42
C VAL A 511 -38.71 25.71 4.19
N LEU A 512 -38.84 26.30 3.00
CA LEU A 512 -39.96 27.18 2.65
C LEU A 512 -41.31 26.46 2.68
N GLU A 513 -41.38 25.24 2.15
CA GLU A 513 -42.60 24.42 2.17
C GLU A 513 -43.07 24.17 3.61
N ASN A 514 -42.16 23.85 4.53
CA ASN A 514 -42.49 23.70 5.94
C ASN A 514 -42.94 25.02 6.59
N VAL A 515 -42.35 26.16 6.22
CA VAL A 515 -42.79 27.48 6.72
C VAL A 515 -44.20 27.82 6.23
N PHE A 516 -44.52 27.53 4.97
CA PHE A 516 -45.88 27.70 4.43
C PHE A 516 -46.89 26.80 5.16
N LEU A 517 -46.49 25.56 5.47
CA LEU A 517 -47.32 24.64 6.23
C LEU A 517 -47.61 25.15 7.64
N ILE A 518 -46.59 25.66 8.34
CA ILE A 518 -46.74 26.30 9.65
C ILE A 518 -47.68 27.50 9.58
N PHE A 519 -47.56 28.31 8.51
CA PHE A 519 -48.45 29.44 8.26
C PHE A 519 -49.90 29.01 8.04
N GLU A 520 -50.13 28.01 7.19
CA GLU A 520 -51.47 27.49 6.89
C GLU A 520 -52.13 26.87 8.13
N THR A 521 -51.37 26.11 8.93
CA THR A 521 -51.85 25.58 10.21
C THR A 521 -52.23 26.71 11.17
N ALA A 522 -51.38 27.73 11.32
CA ALA A 522 -51.70 28.88 12.17
C ALA A 522 -52.91 29.67 11.66
N TYR A 523 -53.07 29.79 10.34
CA TYR A 523 -54.21 30.45 9.69
C TYR A 523 -55.53 29.71 9.93
N ASN A 524 -55.52 28.39 9.81
CA ASN A 524 -56.70 27.58 10.06
C ASN A 524 -57.10 27.56 11.55
N GLU A 525 -56.12 27.64 12.46
CA GLU A 525 -56.37 27.70 13.91
C GLU A 525 -56.81 29.09 14.40
N CYS A 526 -56.50 30.17 13.68
CA CYS A 526 -56.81 31.52 14.12
C CYS A 526 -58.23 31.99 13.79
N ASN A 527 -59.01 31.23 12.99
CA ASN A 527 -60.37 31.57 12.55
C ASN A 527 -60.52 33.02 12.04
N GLY A 528 -59.49 33.55 11.38
CA GLY A 528 -59.48 34.90 10.80
C GLY A 528 -59.02 36.03 11.72
N ASP A 529 -58.59 35.77 12.96
CA ASP A 529 -57.97 36.78 13.84
C ASP A 529 -56.48 37.01 13.46
N PRO A 530 -56.10 38.21 13.00
CA PRO A 530 -54.73 38.51 12.57
C PRO A 530 -53.68 38.53 13.69
N GLU A 531 -54.04 38.96 14.91
CA GLU A 531 -53.09 39.01 16.03
C GLU A 531 -52.85 37.59 16.59
N LEU A 532 -53.92 36.78 16.63
CA LEU A 532 -53.82 35.37 17.00
C LEU A 532 -53.02 34.57 15.95
N LEU A 533 -53.22 34.83 14.65
CA LEU A 533 -52.41 34.24 13.57
C LEU A 533 -50.93 34.51 13.78
N LYS A 534 -50.57 35.77 14.00
CA LYS A 534 -49.19 36.18 14.21
C LYS A 534 -48.58 35.45 15.41
N LYS A 535 -49.29 35.41 16.53
CA LYS A 535 -48.85 34.70 17.74
C LYS A 535 -48.65 33.20 17.48
N LEU A 536 -49.65 32.50 16.93
CA LEU A 536 -49.60 31.06 16.66
C LEU A 536 -48.50 30.71 15.65
N PHE A 537 -48.32 31.52 14.62
CA PHE A 537 -47.25 31.33 13.64
C PHE A 537 -45.86 31.42 14.30
N TYR A 538 -45.62 32.44 15.14
CA TYR A 538 -44.34 32.58 15.83
C TYR A 538 -44.11 31.53 16.92
N GLU A 539 -45.15 31.08 17.63
CA GLU A 539 -45.04 29.97 18.58
C GLU A 539 -44.67 28.67 17.87
N LYS A 540 -45.36 28.34 16.77
CA LYS A 540 -45.08 27.13 15.98
C LYS A 540 -43.72 27.19 15.29
N ILE A 541 -43.31 28.34 14.75
CA ILE A 541 -41.99 28.48 14.10
C ILE A 541 -40.85 28.38 15.11
N ASN A 542 -41.01 28.89 16.33
CA ASN A 542 -39.99 28.78 17.37
C ASN A 542 -39.90 27.35 17.90
N SER A 543 -41.03 26.69 18.13
CA SER A 543 -41.05 25.25 18.49
C SER A 543 -40.39 24.37 17.42
N TRP A 544 -40.52 24.71 16.14
CA TRP A 544 -39.84 24.03 15.03
C TRP A 544 -38.33 24.31 14.98
N LYS A 545 -37.89 25.55 15.30
CA LYS A 545 -36.47 25.90 15.36
C LYS A 545 -35.72 25.14 16.46
N ASP A 546 -36.36 24.92 17.61
CA ASP A 546 -35.76 24.23 18.76
C ASP A 546 -35.60 22.70 18.55
N ILE A 547 -36.14 22.14 17.46
CA ILE A 547 -36.07 20.72 17.09
C ILE A 547 -34.92 20.44 16.10
N LYS A 548 -34.30 21.47 15.53
CA LYS A 548 -33.42 21.38 14.34
C LYS A 548 -31.93 21.28 14.63
#